data_AF-A0A0D3LHN1-F1
#
_entry.id   AF-A0A0D3LHN1-F1
#
_cell.length_a   1.000
_cell.length_b   1.000
_cell.length_c   1.000
_cell.angle_alpha   90.00
_cell.angle_beta   90.00
_cell.angle_gamma   90.00
#
_symmetry.space_group_name_H-M   'P 1'
#
loop_
_entity.id
_entity.type
_entity.pdbx_description
1 polymer ?
#
loop_
_entity_poly.entity_id
_entity_poly.type
_entity_poly.pdbx_seq_one_letter_code
_entity_poly.pdbx_strand_id
1 'polypeptide(L)'
;MVSSVIKNIWLRLIALGMVLLVFSVAVSAQQLYPMRKYDKWGYIDESGRWVIKPQYQMAMDFHDGLAMVKDTYQGGEVWDFINEKGQKVIQSEYFGFGAFIKLYDYKVSVKPHDHFSEGLIPVTIQILDPTYKGAGISGFLNKEGQLEIYGYYDKVYNFSDGLARVEKNGKSGYINRDGDYAIPPIFRGGGTFANGLAPVLDEATGKWGYVDKKGQFVIQPQFSKAREFANGVAAVWKDFKWGYIMPDGSMAVPLQFRSADSFSNGFAFVTTESDAFFIDRHGNKVFDNDLYDKLCHTRSFTNGAALMSVSPENRACNSYRLAEEVILEDTNLLMYLNTDGKIIYRQELEEYYTINKIRRP
;
A
#
# COMPACT_ATOMS: atom_id res chain seq x y z
N MET A 1 24.79 47.45 -40.29
CA MET A 1 24.02 47.34 -39.03
C MET A 1 23.14 46.08 -38.92
N VAL A 2 23.01 45.23 -39.95
CA VAL A 2 22.12 44.04 -39.90
C VAL A 2 22.80 42.78 -39.30
N SER A 3 24.14 42.74 -39.24
CA SER A 3 24.91 41.56 -38.82
C SER A 3 24.97 41.33 -37.28
N SER A 4 24.96 42.39 -36.47
CA SER A 4 25.09 42.26 -35.01
C SER A 4 23.78 41.89 -34.30
N VAL A 5 22.63 42.26 -34.86
CA VAL A 5 21.31 41.97 -34.28
C VAL A 5 20.96 40.48 -34.44
N ILE A 6 21.30 39.88 -35.59
CA ILE A 6 21.01 38.46 -35.87
C ILE A 6 21.90 37.53 -35.02
N LYS A 7 23.17 37.89 -34.77
CA LYS A 7 24.05 37.12 -33.87
C LYS A 7 23.56 37.12 -32.41
N ASN A 8 22.99 38.22 -31.92
CA ASN A 8 22.46 38.30 -30.56
C ASN A 8 21.13 37.55 -30.36
N ILE A 9 20.32 37.39 -31.41
CA ILE A 9 19.09 36.60 -31.36
C ILE A 9 19.42 35.09 -31.37
N TRP A 10 20.41 34.67 -32.17
CA TRP A 10 20.87 33.27 -32.19
C TRP A 10 21.54 32.81 -30.89
N LEU A 11 22.37 33.65 -30.26
CA LEU A 11 22.99 33.32 -28.96
C LEU A 11 21.97 33.23 -27.82
N ARG A 12 20.88 34.01 -27.86
CA ARG A 12 19.80 33.94 -26.85
C ARG A 12 18.87 32.73 -27.05
N LEU A 13 18.66 32.29 -28.29
CA LEU A 13 17.89 31.07 -28.57
C LEU A 13 18.63 29.79 -28.18
N ILE A 14 19.96 29.78 -28.32
CA ILE A 14 20.80 28.67 -27.84
C ILE A 14 20.88 28.67 -26.29
N ALA A 15 20.90 29.83 -25.65
CA ALA A 15 20.82 29.93 -24.18
C ALA A 15 19.44 29.55 -23.63
N LEU A 16 18.32 29.91 -24.29
CA LEU A 16 16.99 29.44 -23.91
C LEU A 16 16.82 27.93 -24.15
N GLY A 17 17.39 27.41 -25.24
CA GLY A 17 17.41 25.97 -25.53
C GLY A 17 18.26 25.17 -24.53
N MET A 18 19.38 25.72 -24.06
CA MET A 18 20.22 25.08 -23.03
C MET A 18 19.67 25.21 -21.60
N VAL A 19 18.85 26.23 -21.30
CA VAL A 19 18.14 26.33 -20.01
C VAL A 19 16.88 25.44 -19.99
N LEU A 20 16.28 25.13 -21.14
CA LEU A 20 15.19 24.14 -21.26
C LEU A 20 15.66 22.68 -21.38
N LEU A 21 16.97 22.47 -21.55
CA LEU A 21 17.65 21.17 -21.48
C LEU A 21 18.27 20.92 -20.09
N VAL A 22 17.75 21.57 -19.04
CA VAL A 22 17.87 21.05 -17.68
C VAL A 22 16.98 19.83 -17.62
N PHE A 23 17.54 18.70 -18.04
CA PHE A 23 17.27 17.37 -17.54
C PHE A 23 15.95 17.25 -16.77
N SER A 24 14.89 16.84 -17.47
CA SER A 24 13.90 15.98 -16.84
C SER A 24 14.59 14.64 -16.56
N VAL A 25 15.54 14.59 -15.63
CA VAL A 25 15.71 13.36 -14.87
C VAL A 25 14.37 13.23 -14.19
N ALA A 26 13.54 12.29 -14.63
CA ALA A 26 12.56 11.74 -13.72
C ALA A 26 13.40 11.28 -12.53
N VAL A 27 13.43 12.07 -11.46
CA VAL A 27 13.96 11.63 -10.19
C VAL A 27 13.03 10.50 -9.82
N SER A 28 13.44 9.28 -10.17
CA SER A 28 12.84 8.09 -9.61
C SER A 28 13.02 8.28 -8.11
N ALA A 29 11.91 8.42 -7.38
CA ALA A 29 11.95 8.38 -5.94
C ALA A 29 12.77 7.14 -5.56
N GLN A 30 13.79 7.31 -4.72
CA GLN A 30 14.64 6.20 -4.36
C GLN A 30 13.76 5.22 -3.58
N GLN A 31 13.56 4.02 -4.11
CA GLN A 31 12.72 3.04 -3.43
C GLN A 31 13.48 2.54 -2.20
N LEU A 32 12.88 2.74 -1.04
CA LEU A 32 13.44 2.36 0.25
C LEU A 32 12.63 1.23 0.88
N TYR A 33 13.35 0.22 1.36
CA TYR A 33 12.75 -0.97 1.95
C TYR A 33 12.95 -0.96 3.47
N PRO A 34 11.87 -1.04 4.28
CA PRO A 34 12.00 -1.14 5.72
C PRO A 34 12.67 -2.45 6.10
N MET A 35 13.76 -2.38 6.87
CA MET A 35 14.57 -3.53 7.25
C MET A 35 14.91 -3.52 8.74
N ARG A 36 14.77 -4.69 9.36
CA ARG A 36 15.04 -4.89 10.78
C ARG A 36 16.40 -5.52 11.00
N LYS A 37 17.21 -4.93 11.89
CA LYS A 37 18.49 -5.47 12.35
C LYS A 37 18.66 -5.13 13.84
N TYR A 38 19.02 -6.14 14.65
CA TYR A 38 19.17 -6.02 16.11
C TYR A 38 17.95 -5.36 16.78
N ASP A 39 16.75 -5.88 16.52
CA ASP A 39 15.48 -5.38 17.04
C ASP A 39 15.05 -3.96 16.66
N LYS A 40 15.81 -3.29 15.82
CA LYS A 40 15.49 -1.96 15.31
C LYS A 40 15.26 -1.99 13.81
N TRP A 41 14.35 -1.14 13.35
CA TRP A 41 14.05 -0.90 11.95
C TRP A 41 14.83 0.30 11.42
N GLY A 42 15.30 0.17 10.20
CA GLY A 42 15.85 1.21 9.35
C GLY A 42 15.36 0.99 7.92
N TYR A 43 16.03 1.60 6.95
CA TYR A 43 15.68 1.50 5.53
C TYR A 43 16.92 1.28 4.67
N ILE A 44 16.82 0.34 3.73
CA ILE A 44 17.86 0.06 2.73
C ILE A 44 17.41 0.54 1.34
N ASP A 45 18.38 0.82 0.47
CA ASP A 45 18.13 0.99 -0.97
C ASP A 45 18.05 -0.36 -1.70
N GLU A 46 17.75 -0.34 -2.99
CA GLU A 46 17.69 -1.51 -3.87
C GLU A 46 19.00 -2.32 -3.91
N SER A 47 20.14 -1.72 -3.59
CA SER A 47 21.44 -2.41 -3.53
C SER A 47 21.71 -3.07 -2.17
N GLY A 48 20.76 -2.96 -1.23
CA GLY A 48 20.90 -3.49 0.12
C GLY A 48 21.68 -2.58 1.09
N ARG A 49 22.02 -1.36 0.68
CA ARG A 49 22.79 -0.42 1.53
C ARG A 49 21.84 0.36 2.42
N TRP A 50 22.21 0.52 3.70
CA TRP A 50 21.45 1.34 4.65
C TRP A 50 21.45 2.81 4.24
N VAL A 51 20.27 3.35 3.93
CA VAL A 51 20.03 4.78 3.75
C VAL A 51 19.67 5.41 5.09
N ILE A 52 18.82 4.72 5.87
CA ILE A 52 18.48 5.08 7.24
C ILE A 52 18.88 3.91 8.12
N LYS A 53 19.85 4.10 9.00
CA LYS A 53 20.35 3.01 9.88
C LYS A 53 19.24 2.53 10.85
N PRO A 54 19.28 1.26 11.29
CA PRO A 54 18.37 0.73 12.29
C PRO A 54 18.33 1.59 13.55
N GLN A 55 17.17 2.18 13.84
CA GLN A 55 16.98 3.04 15.02
C GLN A 55 15.55 3.02 15.56
N TYR A 56 14.55 2.75 14.71
CA TYR A 56 13.13 2.77 15.10
C TYR A 56 12.68 1.42 15.67
N GLN A 57 11.69 1.42 16.54
CA GLN A 57 11.07 0.17 17.00
C GLN A 57 10.16 -0.45 15.95
N MET A 58 9.56 0.38 15.08
CA MET A 58 8.80 -0.04 13.91
C MET A 58 8.95 0.97 12.78
N ALA A 59 8.88 0.50 11.55
CA ALA A 59 8.94 1.30 10.33
C ALA A 59 7.94 0.74 9.32
N MET A 60 7.14 1.61 8.72
CA MET A 60 6.22 1.27 7.63
C MET A 60 6.87 1.56 6.28
N ASP A 61 6.27 1.08 5.20
CA ASP A 61 6.72 1.40 3.85
C ASP A 61 6.60 2.90 3.55
N PHE A 62 7.50 3.40 2.70
CA PHE A 62 7.37 4.75 2.14
C PHE A 62 6.24 4.80 1.13
N HIS A 63 5.33 5.76 1.32
CA HIS A 63 4.33 6.15 0.32
C HIS A 63 4.34 7.66 0.15
N ASP A 64 4.30 8.13 -1.09
CA ASP A 64 4.46 9.54 -1.46
C ASP A 64 5.67 10.22 -0.77
N GLY A 65 6.77 9.48 -0.57
CA GLY A 65 8.00 10.00 0.03
C GLY A 65 7.94 10.21 1.55
N LEU A 66 6.90 9.74 2.23
CA LEU A 66 6.80 9.70 3.69
C LEU A 66 6.57 8.28 4.20
N ALA A 67 7.17 7.95 5.35
CA ALA A 67 6.94 6.69 6.05
C ALA A 67 6.63 6.95 7.52
N MET A 68 5.70 6.17 8.06
CA MET A 68 5.39 6.20 9.49
C MET A 68 6.41 5.34 10.26
N VAL A 69 6.99 5.90 11.31
CA VAL A 69 7.94 5.21 12.19
C VAL A 69 7.50 5.33 13.62
N LYS A 70 7.76 4.27 14.40
CA LYS A 70 7.49 4.24 15.83
C LYS A 70 8.80 4.19 16.61
N ASP A 71 8.88 4.98 17.66
CA ASP A 71 9.92 4.84 18.68
C ASP A 71 9.34 4.97 20.10
N THR A 72 10.18 4.75 21.11
CA THR A 72 9.82 5.00 22.51
C THR A 72 10.52 6.26 23.02
N TYR A 73 9.76 7.18 23.59
CA TYR A 73 10.28 8.35 24.28
C TYR A 73 9.70 8.41 25.70
N GLN A 74 10.55 8.49 26.72
CA GLN A 74 10.15 8.53 28.14
C GLN A 74 9.20 7.39 28.57
N GLY A 75 9.31 6.22 27.94
CA GLY A 75 8.46 5.05 28.24
C GLY A 75 7.12 5.03 27.51
N GLY A 76 6.79 6.04 26.69
CA GLY A 76 5.62 6.07 25.83
C GLY A 76 5.96 5.85 24.35
N GLU A 77 5.03 5.24 23.60
CA GLU A 77 5.16 5.06 22.14
C GLU A 77 4.84 6.38 21.40
N VAL A 78 5.73 6.79 20.50
CA VAL A 78 5.56 7.96 19.62
C VAL A 78 5.62 7.51 18.18
N TRP A 79 4.69 7.99 17.36
CA TRP A 79 4.61 7.69 15.93
C TRP A 79 4.83 8.97 15.12
N ASP A 80 5.91 9.03 14.35
CA ASP A 80 6.25 10.18 13.52
C ASP A 80 6.22 9.79 12.04
N PHE A 81 6.08 10.77 11.16
CA PHE A 81 6.36 10.61 9.73
C PHE A 81 7.75 11.13 9.41
N ILE A 82 8.52 10.33 8.69
CA ILE A 82 9.85 10.70 8.19
C ILE A 82 9.85 10.77 6.68
N ASN A 83 10.74 11.59 6.12
CA ASN A 83 11.10 11.54 4.71
C ASN A 83 12.18 10.49 4.42
N GLU A 84 12.51 10.30 3.15
CA GLU A 84 13.52 9.33 2.67
C GLU A 84 14.94 9.56 3.22
N LYS A 85 15.21 10.74 3.77
CA LYS A 85 16.48 11.07 4.46
C LYS A 85 16.44 10.75 5.96
N GLY A 86 15.32 10.22 6.47
CA GLY A 86 15.09 9.96 7.90
C GLY A 86 14.74 11.20 8.71
N GLN A 87 14.45 12.33 8.06
CA GLN A 87 14.09 13.57 8.75
C GLN A 87 12.60 13.55 9.09
N LYS A 88 12.25 13.87 10.34
CA LYS A 88 10.85 13.96 10.78
C LYS A 88 10.16 15.14 10.08
N VAL A 89 9.02 14.87 9.44
CA VAL A 89 8.19 15.85 8.72
C VAL A 89 6.92 16.17 9.51
N ILE A 90 6.20 15.13 9.96
CA ILE A 90 5.03 15.28 10.84
C ILE A 90 5.36 14.57 12.15
N GLN A 91 5.28 15.30 13.25
CA GLN A 91 5.64 14.81 14.58
C GLN A 91 4.38 14.61 15.41
N SER A 92 4.28 13.48 16.12
CA SER A 92 3.18 13.27 17.04
C SER A 92 3.38 14.07 18.32
N GLU A 93 2.33 14.74 18.77
CA GLU A 93 2.32 15.50 20.03
C GLU A 93 1.91 14.64 21.23
N TYR A 94 1.30 13.48 20.99
CA TYR A 94 0.82 12.59 22.04
C TYR A 94 1.40 11.19 21.92
N PHE A 95 1.54 10.53 23.08
CA PHE A 95 1.80 9.11 23.16
C PHE A 95 0.55 8.31 22.80
N GLY A 96 0.72 7.17 22.14
CA GLY A 96 -0.35 6.20 21.92
C GLY A 96 -0.16 5.38 20.64
N PHE A 97 -1.21 4.64 20.28
CA PHE A 97 -1.24 3.81 19.08
C PHE A 97 -1.67 4.65 17.86
N GLY A 98 -0.72 5.01 17.00
CA GLY A 98 -0.92 5.90 15.84
C GLY A 98 -0.31 7.29 16.05
N ALA A 99 -0.22 8.07 14.97
CA ALA A 99 0.26 9.44 15.04
C ALA A 99 -0.87 10.36 15.50
N PHE A 100 -0.61 11.20 16.51
CA PHE A 100 -1.57 12.13 17.06
C PHE A 100 -1.11 13.56 16.88
N ILE A 101 -1.89 14.34 16.13
CA ILE A 101 -1.59 15.74 15.84
C ILE A 101 -2.64 16.59 16.55
N LYS A 102 -2.19 17.59 17.31
CA LYS A 102 -3.11 18.57 17.89
C LYS A 102 -3.34 19.67 16.88
N LEU A 103 -4.59 19.82 16.44
CA LEU A 103 -4.99 20.96 15.63
C LEU A 103 -6.03 21.75 16.44
N TYR A 104 -5.60 22.83 17.09
CA TYR A 104 -6.47 23.63 17.97
C TYR A 104 -7.12 22.79 19.09
N ASP A 105 -8.45 22.65 19.09
CA ASP A 105 -9.25 21.87 20.05
C ASP A 105 -9.57 20.45 19.53
N TYR A 106 -8.88 20.01 18.48
CA TYR A 106 -9.04 18.68 17.90
C TYR A 106 -7.81 17.82 18.14
N LYS A 107 -8.06 16.55 18.44
CA LYS A 107 -7.06 15.48 18.39
C LYS A 107 -7.25 14.71 17.10
N VAL A 108 -6.32 14.84 16.18
CA VAL A 108 -6.31 14.12 14.92
C VAL A 108 -5.47 12.87 15.09
N SER A 109 -5.97 11.72 14.63
CA SER A 109 -5.29 10.44 14.73
C SER A 109 -5.15 9.79 13.36
N VAL A 110 -3.94 9.30 13.08
CA VAL A 110 -3.63 8.48 11.92
C VAL A 110 -3.39 7.05 12.38
N LYS A 111 -4.02 6.07 11.74
CA LYS A 111 -3.80 4.67 12.14
C LYS A 111 -2.46 4.18 11.60
N PRO A 112 -1.75 3.27 12.29
CA PRO A 112 -0.44 2.79 11.86
C PRO A 112 -0.34 2.17 10.46
N HIS A 113 -1.46 1.76 9.87
CA HIS A 113 -1.52 1.15 8.53
C HIS A 113 -2.00 2.13 7.45
N ASP A 114 -2.47 3.31 7.84
CA ASP A 114 -2.79 4.36 6.88
C ASP A 114 -1.48 4.92 6.32
N HIS A 115 -1.49 5.27 5.04
CA HIS A 115 -0.33 5.79 4.33
C HIS A 115 -0.77 6.94 3.43
N PHE A 116 0.17 7.83 3.13
CA PHE A 116 -0.08 8.86 2.14
C PHE A 116 -0.35 8.21 0.80
N SER A 117 -1.46 8.56 0.19
CA SER A 117 -1.77 8.19 -1.17
C SER A 117 -2.24 9.43 -1.87
N GLU A 118 -1.61 9.72 -3.00
CA GLU A 118 -2.03 10.81 -3.85
C GLU A 118 -1.87 12.18 -3.11
N GLY A 119 -0.96 12.28 -2.15
CA GLY A 119 -0.66 13.46 -1.34
C GLY A 119 -1.50 13.62 -0.07
N LEU A 120 -2.43 12.69 0.19
CA LEU A 120 -3.34 12.74 1.34
C LEU A 120 -3.30 11.46 2.16
N ILE A 121 -3.51 11.58 3.48
CA ILE A 121 -3.63 10.42 4.40
C ILE A 121 -4.95 10.50 5.18
N PRO A 122 -5.72 9.40 5.29
CA PRO A 122 -6.96 9.39 6.04
C PRO A 122 -6.70 9.57 7.54
N VAL A 123 -7.60 10.30 8.20
CA VAL A 123 -7.52 10.57 9.63
C VAL A 123 -8.88 10.47 10.31
N THR A 124 -8.85 10.13 11.60
CA THR A 124 -9.99 10.29 12.50
C THR A 124 -9.76 11.50 13.39
N ILE A 125 -10.77 12.35 13.51
CA ILE A 125 -10.74 13.61 14.24
C ILE A 125 -11.65 13.48 15.46
N GLN A 126 -11.05 13.59 16.64
CA GLN A 126 -11.75 13.62 17.91
C GLN A 126 -11.91 15.07 18.36
N ILE A 127 -13.15 15.49 18.59
CA ILE A 127 -13.47 16.78 19.21
C ILE A 127 -13.21 16.65 20.72
N LEU A 128 -12.42 17.56 21.29
CA LEU A 128 -12.03 17.51 22.71
C LEU A 128 -13.06 18.15 23.64
N ASP A 129 -14.12 18.75 23.11
CA ASP A 129 -15.26 19.24 23.89
C ASP A 129 -16.00 18.07 24.55
N PRO A 130 -15.99 17.95 25.90
CA PRO A 130 -16.62 16.85 26.62
C PRO A 130 -18.16 16.84 26.49
N THR A 131 -18.77 17.92 26.01
CA THR A 131 -20.21 18.00 25.75
C THR A 131 -20.60 17.48 24.38
N TYR A 132 -19.63 17.31 23.47
CA TYR A 132 -19.88 16.80 22.13
C TYR A 132 -20.21 15.30 22.16
N LYS A 133 -21.45 14.98 21.77
CA LYS A 133 -21.93 13.59 21.59
C LYS A 133 -22.24 13.24 20.13
N GLY A 134 -21.77 14.07 19.19
CA GLY A 134 -22.01 13.86 17.78
C GLY A 134 -21.18 12.73 17.18
N ALA A 135 -21.44 12.40 15.92
CA ALA A 135 -20.70 11.39 15.19
C ALA A 135 -19.21 11.73 15.10
N GLY A 136 -18.36 10.72 14.94
CA GLY A 136 -16.95 10.91 14.65
C GLY A 136 -16.77 11.75 13.38
N ILE A 137 -15.76 12.62 13.39
CA ILE A 137 -15.34 13.35 12.19
C ILE A 137 -14.17 12.57 11.60
N SER A 138 -14.18 12.37 10.29
CA SER A 138 -13.05 11.78 9.57
C SER A 138 -12.67 12.68 8.41
N GLY A 139 -11.45 12.55 7.93
CA GLY A 139 -10.92 13.46 6.92
C GLY A 139 -9.57 13.05 6.39
N PHE A 140 -8.85 14.02 5.84
CA PHE A 140 -7.55 13.83 5.22
C PHE A 140 -6.58 14.94 5.60
N LEU A 141 -5.36 14.55 5.93
CA LEU A 141 -4.24 15.48 6.07
C LEU A 141 -3.38 15.46 4.80
N ASN A 142 -2.78 16.60 4.48
CA ASN A 142 -1.69 16.66 3.51
C ASN A 142 -0.33 16.31 4.12
N LYS A 143 0.69 16.30 3.29
CA LYS A 143 2.07 15.91 3.66
C LYS A 143 2.74 16.88 4.62
N GLU A 144 2.20 18.09 4.75
CA GLU A 144 2.60 19.11 5.72
C GLU A 144 1.86 18.95 7.07
N GLY A 145 0.96 17.96 7.19
CA GLY A 145 0.18 17.70 8.40
C GLY A 145 -1.03 18.62 8.58
N GLN A 146 -1.46 19.30 7.53
CA GLN A 146 -2.59 20.21 7.54
C GLN A 146 -3.86 19.49 7.12
N LEU A 147 -4.99 19.81 7.76
CA LEU A 147 -6.29 19.23 7.43
C LEU A 147 -6.86 19.87 6.16
N GLU A 148 -7.05 19.07 5.12
CA GLU A 148 -7.58 19.53 3.82
C GLU A 148 -9.05 19.19 3.61
N ILE A 149 -9.44 17.95 3.91
CA ILE A 149 -10.81 17.46 3.71
C ILE A 149 -11.31 16.88 5.01
N TYR A 150 -12.52 17.22 5.45
CA TYR A 150 -13.12 16.59 6.62
C TYR A 150 -14.65 16.68 6.57
N GLY A 151 -15.29 15.73 7.24
CA GLY A 151 -16.74 15.70 7.32
C GLY A 151 -17.24 14.61 8.26
N TYR A 152 -18.57 14.54 8.37
CA TYR A 152 -19.25 13.50 9.13
C TYR A 152 -19.29 12.20 8.32
N TYR A 153 -18.25 11.40 8.49
CA TYR A 153 -18.10 10.06 7.92
C TYR A 153 -17.82 9.06 9.04
N ASP A 154 -18.39 7.87 8.90
CA ASP A 154 -18.09 6.74 9.79
C ASP A 154 -16.62 6.32 9.62
N LYS A 155 -16.16 6.29 8.36
CA LYS A 155 -14.77 6.03 7.96
C LYS A 155 -14.45 6.69 6.63
N VAL A 156 -13.17 6.95 6.41
CA VAL A 156 -12.59 7.35 5.12
C VAL A 156 -11.40 6.44 4.81
N TYR A 157 -11.13 6.25 3.53
CA TYR A 157 -10.06 5.40 3.01
C TYR A 157 -9.17 6.20 2.06
N ASN A 158 -7.98 5.70 1.76
CA ASN A 158 -7.01 6.36 0.89
C ASN A 158 -7.62 6.80 -0.45
N PHE A 159 -7.13 7.95 -0.96
CA PHE A 159 -7.36 8.35 -2.33
C PHE A 159 -6.68 7.37 -3.29
N SER A 160 -7.37 7.03 -4.36
CA SER A 160 -6.83 6.26 -5.46
C SER A 160 -7.62 6.56 -6.72
N ASP A 161 -6.91 6.75 -7.85
CA ASP A 161 -7.49 7.24 -9.10
C ASP A 161 -8.32 8.54 -8.90
N GLY A 162 -7.87 9.43 -8.02
CA GLY A 162 -8.52 10.73 -7.79
C GLY A 162 -9.79 10.70 -6.92
N LEU A 163 -10.22 9.53 -6.44
CA LEU A 163 -11.38 9.40 -5.56
C LEU A 163 -11.02 8.66 -4.27
N ALA A 164 -11.63 9.04 -3.17
CA ALA A 164 -11.53 8.34 -1.89
C ALA A 164 -12.87 7.68 -1.54
N ARG A 165 -12.83 6.42 -1.10
CA ARG A 165 -14.00 5.76 -0.53
C ARG A 165 -14.32 6.37 0.84
N VAL A 166 -15.60 6.61 1.09
CA VAL A 166 -16.10 7.03 2.41
C VAL A 166 -17.28 6.15 2.82
N GLU A 167 -17.38 5.87 4.12
CA GLU A 167 -18.53 5.21 4.72
C GLU A 167 -19.39 6.22 5.47
N LYS A 168 -20.70 6.19 5.23
CA LYS A 168 -21.68 6.99 5.97
C LYS A 168 -22.97 6.20 6.14
N ASN A 169 -23.46 6.11 7.38
CA ASN A 169 -24.62 5.31 7.76
C ASN A 169 -24.49 3.83 7.29
N GLY A 170 -23.27 3.28 7.37
CA GLY A 170 -22.99 1.91 6.93
C GLY A 170 -23.05 1.67 5.42
N LYS A 171 -23.13 2.73 4.60
CA LYS A 171 -23.08 2.66 3.13
C LYS A 171 -21.80 3.29 2.61
N SER A 172 -21.26 2.73 1.54
CA SER A 172 -20.06 3.22 0.86
C SER A 172 -20.42 4.15 -0.29
N GLY A 173 -19.73 5.29 -0.34
CA GLY A 173 -19.72 6.25 -1.44
C GLY A 173 -18.29 6.71 -1.72
N TYR A 174 -18.14 7.70 -2.59
CA TYR A 174 -16.84 8.18 -3.03
C TYR A 174 -16.82 9.69 -3.15
N ILE A 175 -15.75 10.31 -2.63
CA ILE A 175 -15.53 11.75 -2.69
C ILE A 175 -14.35 12.09 -3.59
N ASN A 176 -14.38 13.30 -4.17
CA ASN A 176 -13.28 13.87 -4.92
C ASN A 176 -12.32 14.66 -4.00
N ARG A 177 -11.36 15.36 -4.60
CA ARG A 177 -10.35 16.18 -3.90
C ARG A 177 -10.88 17.47 -3.28
N ASP A 178 -12.06 17.91 -3.69
CA ASP A 178 -12.74 19.05 -3.08
C ASP A 178 -13.58 18.63 -1.87
N GLY A 179 -13.67 17.31 -1.59
CA GLY A 179 -14.50 16.74 -0.54
C GLY A 179 -15.95 16.47 -0.97
N ASP A 180 -16.30 16.77 -2.22
CA ASP A 180 -17.63 16.56 -2.77
C ASP A 180 -17.85 15.09 -3.15
N TYR A 181 -19.08 14.60 -2.96
CA TYR A 181 -19.46 13.27 -3.42
C TYR A 181 -19.44 13.18 -4.95
N ALA A 182 -18.49 12.41 -5.49
CA ALA A 182 -18.56 11.92 -6.86
C ALA A 182 -19.63 10.82 -6.99
N ILE A 183 -19.75 9.99 -5.95
CA ILE A 183 -20.77 8.95 -5.85
C ILE A 183 -21.34 8.97 -4.42
N PRO A 184 -22.64 9.24 -4.22
CA PRO A 184 -23.26 9.23 -2.89
C PRO A 184 -23.12 7.85 -2.20
N PRO A 185 -23.21 7.80 -0.86
CA PRO A 185 -23.08 6.54 -0.11
C PRO A 185 -24.33 5.66 -0.27
N ILE A 186 -24.32 4.81 -1.29
CA ILE A 186 -25.45 3.96 -1.67
C ILE A 186 -25.11 2.46 -1.66
N PHE A 187 -23.84 2.09 -1.75
CA PHE A 187 -23.43 0.68 -1.82
C PHE A 187 -23.30 0.07 -0.43
N ARG A 188 -23.54 -1.24 -0.30
CA ARG A 188 -23.38 -1.95 0.97
C ARG A 188 -21.91 -2.04 1.41
N GLY A 189 -21.00 -2.02 0.44
CA GLY A 189 -19.56 -2.04 0.63
C GLY A 189 -18.86 -1.60 -0.65
N GLY A 190 -17.59 -1.24 -0.56
CA GLY A 190 -16.77 -0.85 -1.71
C GLY A 190 -15.29 -1.08 -1.47
N GLY A 191 -14.52 -1.24 -2.54
CA GLY A 191 -13.06 -1.10 -2.53
C GLY A 191 -12.65 0.29 -2.99
N THR A 192 -11.34 0.54 -3.07
CA THR A 192 -10.80 1.76 -3.67
C THR A 192 -10.88 1.71 -5.20
N PHE A 193 -10.83 2.88 -5.84
CA PHE A 193 -10.73 2.94 -7.30
C PHE A 193 -9.33 2.54 -7.77
N ALA A 194 -9.26 1.71 -8.80
CA ALA A 194 -8.04 1.42 -9.52
C ALA A 194 -8.37 1.07 -10.97
N ASN A 195 -7.55 1.52 -11.91
CA ASN A 195 -7.81 1.39 -13.35
C ASN A 195 -9.18 1.98 -13.77
N GLY A 196 -9.63 3.04 -13.09
CA GLY A 196 -10.91 3.71 -13.34
C GLY A 196 -12.15 3.00 -12.80
N LEU A 197 -11.99 1.86 -12.13
CA LEU A 197 -13.08 1.06 -11.58
C LEU A 197 -12.92 0.79 -10.08
N ALA A 198 -14.03 0.64 -9.36
CA ALA A 198 -14.02 0.18 -7.98
C ALA A 198 -14.95 -1.04 -7.81
N PRO A 199 -14.53 -2.09 -7.08
CA PRO A 199 -15.44 -3.16 -6.71
C PRO A 199 -16.45 -2.62 -5.71
N VAL A 200 -17.73 -2.91 -5.89
CA VAL A 200 -18.80 -2.53 -4.96
C VAL A 200 -19.72 -3.70 -4.68
N LEU A 201 -20.17 -3.82 -3.44
CA LEU A 201 -21.15 -4.79 -3.01
C LEU A 201 -22.54 -4.19 -3.21
N ASP A 202 -23.26 -4.74 -4.19
CA ASP A 202 -24.62 -4.34 -4.51
C ASP A 202 -25.61 -4.82 -3.44
N GLU A 203 -26.53 -3.93 -3.07
CA GLU A 203 -27.52 -4.22 -2.03
C GLU A 203 -28.56 -5.23 -2.52
N ALA A 204 -29.02 -5.10 -3.78
CA ALA A 204 -30.14 -5.87 -4.31
C ALA A 204 -29.78 -7.35 -4.54
N THR A 205 -28.57 -7.59 -5.03
CA THR A 205 -28.08 -8.93 -5.37
C THR A 205 -27.25 -9.57 -4.26
N GLY A 206 -26.69 -8.76 -3.35
CA GLY A 206 -25.71 -9.22 -2.36
C GLY A 206 -24.40 -9.72 -2.98
N LYS A 207 -24.10 -9.32 -4.23
CA LYS A 207 -22.91 -9.72 -4.98
C LYS A 207 -22.02 -8.53 -5.30
N TRP A 208 -20.75 -8.81 -5.55
CA TRP A 208 -19.80 -7.82 -6.01
C TRP A 208 -19.85 -7.64 -7.53
N GLY A 209 -19.85 -6.37 -7.94
CA GLY A 209 -19.63 -5.90 -9.31
C GLY A 209 -18.58 -4.78 -9.31
N TYR A 210 -18.38 -4.13 -10.46
CA TYR A 210 -17.45 -3.01 -10.59
C TYR A 210 -18.13 -1.81 -11.21
N VAL A 211 -17.93 -0.64 -10.61
CA VAL A 211 -18.49 0.64 -11.07
C VAL A 211 -17.41 1.58 -11.57
N ASP A 212 -17.78 2.43 -12.53
CA ASP A 212 -16.95 3.56 -12.95
C ASP A 212 -17.01 4.73 -11.95
N LYS A 213 -16.26 5.81 -12.24
CA LYS A 213 -16.21 7.04 -11.42
C LYS A 213 -17.54 7.80 -11.34
N LYS A 214 -18.55 7.43 -12.13
CA LYS A 214 -19.93 7.97 -12.08
C LYS A 214 -20.87 7.05 -11.30
N GLY A 215 -20.37 5.93 -10.76
CA GLY A 215 -21.16 4.94 -10.03
C GLY A 215 -21.95 3.99 -10.93
N GLN A 216 -21.68 3.96 -12.24
CA GLN A 216 -22.36 3.07 -13.19
C GLN A 216 -21.65 1.72 -13.25
N PHE A 217 -22.41 0.62 -13.17
CA PHE A 217 -21.83 -0.73 -13.29
C PHE A 217 -21.25 -0.96 -14.69
N VAL A 218 -19.94 -1.14 -14.75
CA VAL A 218 -19.23 -1.63 -15.94
C VAL A 218 -19.25 -3.16 -15.95
N ILE A 219 -19.09 -3.77 -14.77
CA ILE A 219 -19.23 -5.22 -14.59
C ILE A 219 -20.37 -5.44 -13.60
N GLN A 220 -21.44 -6.07 -14.07
CA GLN A 220 -22.63 -6.33 -13.27
C GLN A 220 -22.32 -7.19 -12.04
N PRO A 221 -23.02 -6.99 -10.91
CA PRO A 221 -22.86 -7.80 -9.70
C PRO A 221 -23.05 -9.29 -9.97
N GLN A 222 -21.98 -10.06 -9.88
CA GLN A 222 -22.02 -11.50 -10.15
C GLN A 222 -21.03 -12.32 -9.32
N PHE A 223 -20.07 -11.67 -8.65
CA PHE A 223 -19.04 -12.33 -7.87
C PHE A 223 -19.41 -12.39 -6.40
N SER A 224 -19.01 -13.46 -5.73
CA SER A 224 -19.22 -13.58 -4.29
C SER A 224 -18.14 -12.84 -3.49
N LYS A 225 -16.95 -12.65 -4.07
CA LYS A 225 -15.93 -11.69 -3.60
C LYS A 225 -15.21 -11.08 -4.80
N ALA A 226 -14.79 -9.83 -4.65
CA ALA A 226 -14.03 -9.10 -5.65
C ALA A 226 -12.95 -8.27 -4.95
N ARG A 227 -11.77 -8.17 -5.55
CA ARG A 227 -10.72 -7.24 -5.13
C ARG A 227 -10.59 -6.09 -6.12
N GLU A 228 -9.88 -5.05 -5.71
CA GLU A 228 -9.49 -3.94 -6.55
C GLU A 228 -8.65 -4.40 -7.74
N PHE A 229 -8.66 -3.61 -8.81
CA PHE A 229 -7.72 -3.83 -9.91
C PHE A 229 -6.32 -3.47 -9.46
N ALA A 230 -5.35 -4.29 -9.83
CA ALA A 230 -3.94 -4.02 -9.64
C ALA A 230 -3.16 -4.59 -10.83
N ASN A 231 -2.19 -3.83 -11.34
CA ASN A 231 -1.48 -4.16 -12.58
C ASN A 231 -2.42 -4.53 -13.76
N GLY A 232 -3.61 -3.90 -13.82
CA GLY A 232 -4.57 -4.09 -14.92
C GLY A 232 -5.45 -5.33 -14.84
N VAL A 233 -5.43 -6.10 -13.75
CA VAL A 233 -6.35 -7.23 -13.52
C VAL A 233 -6.87 -7.22 -12.08
N ALA A 234 -8.01 -7.85 -11.83
CA ALA A 234 -8.60 -7.97 -10.49
C ALA A 234 -8.89 -9.42 -10.13
N ALA A 235 -8.58 -9.82 -8.90
CA ALA A 235 -8.91 -11.13 -8.39
C ALA A 235 -10.41 -11.20 -8.04
N VAL A 236 -11.10 -12.21 -8.54
CA VAL A 236 -12.52 -12.45 -8.27
C VAL A 236 -12.77 -13.88 -7.82
N TRP A 237 -13.74 -14.06 -6.94
CA TRP A 237 -14.14 -15.37 -6.43
C TRP A 237 -15.58 -15.68 -6.83
N LYS A 238 -15.74 -16.79 -7.57
CA LYS A 238 -17.00 -17.33 -8.05
C LYS A 238 -16.86 -18.84 -8.19
N ASP A 239 -17.95 -19.57 -7.96
CA ASP A 239 -17.98 -21.04 -8.06
C ASP A 239 -16.87 -21.74 -7.25
N PHE A 240 -16.65 -21.23 -6.03
CA PHE A 240 -15.66 -21.72 -5.06
C PHE A 240 -14.18 -21.56 -5.45
N LYS A 241 -13.86 -20.91 -6.57
CA LYS A 241 -12.49 -20.70 -7.01
C LYS A 241 -12.19 -19.23 -7.27
N TRP A 242 -10.91 -18.88 -7.12
CA TRP A 242 -10.37 -17.60 -7.54
C TRP A 242 -9.87 -17.66 -8.98
N GLY A 243 -10.03 -16.55 -9.68
CA GLY A 243 -9.38 -16.25 -10.95
C GLY A 243 -9.22 -14.75 -11.09
N TYR A 244 -8.86 -14.29 -12.29
CA TYR A 244 -8.58 -12.87 -12.54
C TYR A 244 -9.34 -12.37 -13.77
N ILE A 245 -9.84 -11.14 -13.67
CA ILE A 245 -10.54 -10.47 -14.76
C ILE A 245 -9.81 -9.21 -15.23
N MET A 246 -10.03 -8.84 -16.48
CA MET A 246 -9.67 -7.54 -17.05
C MET A 246 -10.76 -6.48 -16.74
N PRO A 247 -10.48 -5.17 -16.93
CA PRO A 247 -11.44 -4.10 -16.63
C PRO A 247 -12.77 -4.17 -17.41
N ASP A 248 -12.79 -4.84 -18.55
CA ASP A 248 -14.01 -5.09 -19.33
C ASP A 248 -14.84 -6.29 -18.81
N GLY A 249 -14.36 -6.98 -17.77
CA GLY A 249 -14.99 -8.14 -17.16
C GLY A 249 -14.64 -9.48 -17.79
N SER A 250 -13.83 -9.51 -18.86
CA SER A 250 -13.35 -10.76 -19.45
C SER A 250 -12.30 -11.43 -18.55
N MET A 251 -12.19 -12.75 -18.61
CA MET A 251 -11.24 -13.51 -17.78
C MET A 251 -9.82 -13.33 -18.31
N ALA A 252 -8.93 -12.76 -17.50
CA ALA A 252 -7.48 -12.79 -17.74
C ALA A 252 -6.90 -14.16 -17.37
N VAL A 253 -7.35 -14.74 -16.26
CA VAL A 253 -6.98 -16.08 -15.81
C VAL A 253 -8.24 -16.80 -15.31
N PRO A 254 -8.55 -18.01 -15.81
CA PRO A 254 -9.76 -18.74 -15.41
C PRO A 254 -9.90 -18.98 -13.90
N LEU A 255 -11.13 -19.22 -13.44
CA LEU A 255 -11.44 -19.57 -12.05
C LEU A 255 -10.89 -20.97 -11.73
N GLN A 256 -9.69 -21.06 -11.16
CA GLN A 256 -9.02 -22.34 -10.92
C GLN A 256 -8.27 -22.44 -9.58
N PHE A 257 -8.03 -21.32 -8.91
CA PHE A 257 -7.21 -21.30 -7.69
C PHE A 257 -8.04 -21.42 -6.41
N ARG A 258 -7.44 -22.03 -5.38
CA ARG A 258 -8.00 -22.10 -4.02
C ARG A 258 -7.83 -20.77 -3.30
N SER A 259 -6.69 -20.10 -3.47
CA SER A 259 -6.48 -18.71 -3.09
C SER A 259 -5.70 -17.98 -4.17
N ALA A 260 -5.92 -16.68 -4.25
CA ALA A 260 -5.23 -15.77 -5.13
C ALA A 260 -4.97 -14.49 -4.35
N ASP A 261 -3.82 -13.85 -4.48
CA ASP A 261 -3.57 -12.50 -3.98
C ASP A 261 -3.87 -11.45 -5.08
N SER A 262 -3.94 -10.17 -4.71
CA SER A 262 -3.95 -9.10 -5.71
C SER A 262 -2.60 -9.07 -6.43
N PHE A 263 -2.59 -8.65 -7.69
CA PHE A 263 -1.34 -8.42 -8.39
C PHE A 263 -0.57 -7.27 -7.76
N SER A 264 0.75 -7.41 -7.67
CA SER A 264 1.66 -6.34 -7.28
C SER A 264 2.98 -6.53 -8.00
N ASN A 265 3.53 -5.45 -8.54
CA ASN A 265 4.75 -5.47 -9.35
C ASN A 265 4.71 -6.51 -10.49
N GLY A 266 3.51 -6.74 -11.06
CA GLY A 266 3.31 -7.65 -12.18
C GLY A 266 3.11 -9.12 -11.82
N PHE A 267 3.16 -9.48 -10.53
CA PHE A 267 3.01 -10.86 -10.06
C PHE A 267 1.91 -11.00 -9.01
N ALA A 268 1.36 -12.20 -8.87
CA ALA A 268 0.46 -12.55 -7.78
C ALA A 268 0.79 -13.93 -7.23
N PHE A 269 0.70 -14.09 -5.91
CA PHE A 269 0.82 -15.39 -5.27
C PHE A 269 -0.52 -16.12 -5.32
N VAL A 270 -0.50 -17.39 -5.71
CA VAL A 270 -1.70 -18.22 -5.82
C VAL A 270 -1.47 -19.59 -5.20
N THR A 271 -2.56 -20.24 -4.78
CA THR A 271 -2.53 -21.63 -4.32
C THR A 271 -3.52 -22.47 -5.10
N THR A 272 -3.12 -23.71 -5.35
CA THR A 272 -3.97 -24.80 -5.84
C THR A 272 -4.23 -25.79 -4.69
N GLU A 273 -4.73 -26.99 -4.99
CA GLU A 273 -4.86 -28.03 -3.96
C GLU A 273 -3.51 -28.60 -3.50
N SER A 274 -2.47 -28.54 -4.34
CA SER A 274 -1.18 -29.19 -4.08
C SER A 274 0.04 -28.28 -4.18
N ASP A 275 -0.09 -27.08 -4.75
CA ASP A 275 1.03 -26.22 -5.08
C ASP A 275 0.73 -24.75 -4.76
N ALA A 276 1.77 -23.97 -4.49
CA ALA A 276 1.72 -22.55 -4.17
C ALA A 276 2.87 -21.80 -4.85
N PHE A 277 2.56 -20.81 -5.69
CA PHE A 277 3.54 -20.18 -6.57
C PHE A 277 3.13 -18.76 -6.99
N PHE A 278 4.07 -18.01 -7.56
CA PHE A 278 3.77 -16.75 -8.21
C PHE A 278 3.36 -16.98 -9.66
N ILE A 279 2.41 -16.19 -10.12
CA ILE A 279 2.02 -16.11 -11.53
C ILE A 279 2.28 -14.72 -12.11
N ASP A 280 2.52 -14.66 -13.41
CA ASP A 280 2.40 -13.43 -14.19
C ASP A 280 0.92 -13.09 -14.47
N ARG A 281 0.67 -11.94 -15.10
CA ARG A 281 -0.68 -11.46 -15.44
C ARG A 281 -1.48 -12.35 -16.40
N HIS A 282 -0.82 -13.29 -17.08
CA HIS A 282 -1.43 -14.25 -17.99
C HIS A 282 -1.70 -15.60 -17.30
N GLY A 283 -1.30 -15.75 -16.03
CA GLY A 283 -1.46 -16.97 -15.24
C GLY A 283 -0.31 -17.95 -15.38
N ASN A 284 0.80 -17.56 -16.00
CA ASN A 284 1.97 -18.42 -16.12
C ASN A 284 2.73 -18.45 -14.80
N LYS A 285 3.11 -19.64 -14.29
CA LYS A 285 4.02 -19.78 -13.15
C LYS A 285 5.37 -19.14 -13.48
N VAL A 286 5.90 -18.34 -12.55
CA VAL A 286 7.18 -17.63 -12.70
C VAL A 286 8.16 -18.01 -11.59
N PHE A 287 9.43 -17.61 -11.72
CA PHE A 287 10.54 -17.95 -10.81
C PHE A 287 10.90 -19.45 -10.78
N ASP A 288 12.06 -19.76 -10.18
CA ASP A 288 12.62 -21.11 -10.14
C ASP A 288 11.75 -22.07 -9.31
N ASN A 289 11.54 -23.29 -9.80
CA ASN A 289 10.76 -24.31 -9.08
C ASN A 289 11.44 -24.73 -7.78
N ASP A 290 12.78 -24.76 -7.75
CA ASP A 290 13.56 -25.12 -6.55
C ASP A 290 13.30 -24.15 -5.37
N LEU A 291 12.85 -22.92 -5.67
CA LEU A 291 12.45 -21.93 -4.68
C LEU A 291 11.13 -22.31 -4.00
N TYR A 292 10.18 -22.86 -4.76
CA TYR A 292 8.85 -23.21 -4.27
C TYR A 292 8.85 -24.49 -3.43
N ASP A 293 9.70 -25.46 -3.79
CA ASP A 293 9.84 -26.70 -3.03
C ASP A 293 10.28 -26.46 -1.57
N LYS A 294 10.95 -25.32 -1.33
CA LYS A 294 11.45 -24.92 -0.01
C LYS A 294 10.61 -23.83 0.65
N LEU A 295 9.55 -23.34 -0.01
CA LEU A 295 8.81 -22.17 0.44
C LEU A 295 7.91 -22.48 1.64
N CYS A 296 8.19 -21.83 2.78
CA CYS A 296 7.36 -21.92 3.98
C CYS A 296 6.31 -20.81 4.03
N HIS A 297 6.72 -19.58 3.70
CA HIS A 297 5.84 -18.42 3.73
C HIS A 297 6.32 -17.40 2.70
N THR A 298 5.38 -16.67 2.10
CA THR A 298 5.67 -15.53 1.26
C THR A 298 4.65 -14.43 1.47
N ARG A 299 5.10 -13.19 1.26
CA ARG A 299 4.24 -12.02 1.06
C ARG A 299 4.21 -11.68 -0.42
N SER A 300 3.08 -11.14 -0.86
CA SER A 300 3.00 -10.45 -2.16
C SER A 300 4.11 -9.41 -2.28
N PHE A 301 4.51 -9.11 -3.52
CA PHE A 301 5.48 -8.06 -3.77
C PHE A 301 4.99 -6.72 -3.19
N THR A 302 5.86 -6.00 -2.50
CA THR A 302 5.64 -4.61 -2.11
C THR A 302 6.89 -3.85 -2.51
N ASN A 303 6.72 -2.71 -3.17
CA ASN A 303 7.84 -1.88 -3.59
C ASN A 303 8.91 -2.60 -4.44
N GLY A 304 8.54 -3.59 -5.26
CA GLY A 304 9.48 -4.31 -6.13
C GLY A 304 10.17 -5.50 -5.48
N ALA A 305 9.86 -5.84 -4.22
CA ALA A 305 10.40 -7.04 -3.56
C ALA A 305 9.33 -7.86 -2.83
N ALA A 306 9.47 -9.19 -2.85
CA ALA A 306 8.66 -10.12 -2.07
C ALA A 306 9.49 -10.72 -0.93
N LEU A 307 8.98 -10.63 0.30
CA LEU A 307 9.55 -11.32 1.45
C LEU A 307 9.16 -12.79 1.41
N MET A 308 10.14 -13.67 1.55
CA MET A 308 9.96 -15.12 1.60
C MET A 308 10.72 -15.70 2.78
N SER A 309 10.18 -16.77 3.34
CA SER A 309 10.90 -17.65 4.25
C SER A 309 10.99 -19.03 3.62
N VAL A 310 12.20 -19.59 3.57
CA VAL A 310 12.44 -20.94 3.04
C VAL A 310 13.12 -21.85 4.05
N SER A 311 12.82 -23.14 3.97
CA SER A 311 13.48 -24.19 4.73
C SER A 311 14.80 -24.60 4.04
N PRO A 312 15.97 -24.47 4.69
CA PRO A 312 17.26 -24.76 4.05
C PRO A 312 17.51 -26.24 3.77
N GLU A 313 16.73 -27.18 4.33
CA GLU A 313 17.02 -28.62 4.28
C GLU A 313 15.82 -29.52 3.89
N ASN A 314 14.80 -29.00 3.17
CA ASN A 314 13.56 -29.75 2.87
C ASN A 314 12.87 -30.33 4.12
N ARG A 315 13.14 -29.80 5.31
CA ARG A 315 12.39 -30.13 6.53
C ARG A 315 11.01 -29.51 6.43
N ALA A 316 9.99 -30.23 6.92
CA ALA A 316 8.63 -29.72 7.00
C ALA A 316 8.63 -28.35 7.68
N CYS A 317 8.01 -27.36 7.05
CA CYS A 317 7.85 -26.02 7.60
C CYS A 317 6.97 -26.11 8.86
N ASN A 318 7.58 -26.20 10.05
CA ASN A 318 6.88 -26.05 11.31
C ASN A 318 6.58 -24.55 11.50
N SER A 319 5.48 -24.09 10.91
CA SER A 319 4.92 -22.78 11.21
C SER A 319 3.62 -22.99 11.98
N TYR A 320 3.54 -22.50 13.22
CA TYR A 320 2.26 -22.40 13.93
C TYR A 320 1.76 -20.95 13.93
N ARG A 321 0.45 -20.82 13.76
CA ARG A 321 -0.27 -19.57 13.98
C ARG A 321 -0.68 -19.50 15.43
N LEU A 322 -0.03 -18.65 16.21
CA LEU A 322 -0.56 -18.13 17.46
C LEU A 322 -1.02 -16.69 17.18
N ALA A 323 -2.32 -16.42 17.32
CA ALA A 323 -2.89 -15.07 17.33
C ALA A 323 -2.26 -14.02 16.37
N GLU A 324 -2.50 -14.14 15.05
CA GLU A 324 -2.02 -13.21 14.01
C GLU A 324 -0.49 -13.18 13.79
N GLU A 325 0.31 -14.00 14.50
CA GLU A 325 1.76 -14.11 14.32
C GLU A 325 2.14 -15.36 13.51
N VAL A 326 3.11 -15.22 12.60
CA VAL A 326 3.83 -16.37 12.03
C VAL A 326 5.16 -16.44 12.74
N ILE A 327 5.26 -17.34 13.70
CA ILE A 327 6.53 -17.66 14.36
C ILE A 327 7.24 -18.66 13.46
N LEU A 328 8.40 -18.26 12.94
CA LEU A 328 9.27 -19.17 12.23
C LEU A 328 10.18 -19.85 13.25
N GLU A 329 10.04 -21.17 13.41
CA GLU A 329 10.99 -21.94 14.19
C GLU A 329 12.34 -22.07 13.46
N ASP A 330 13.34 -22.42 14.26
CA ASP A 330 14.77 -22.52 13.95
C ASP A 330 15.06 -22.99 12.52
N THR A 331 16.05 -22.33 11.90
CA THR A 331 16.64 -22.59 10.57
C THR A 331 16.01 -21.91 9.35
N ASN A 332 14.90 -21.18 9.46
CA ASN A 332 14.35 -20.51 8.27
C ASN A 332 15.23 -19.38 7.75
N LEU A 333 15.41 -19.34 6.43
CA LEU A 333 16.13 -18.27 5.75
C LEU A 333 15.16 -17.21 5.26
N LEU A 334 15.33 -15.96 5.70
CA LEU A 334 14.60 -14.83 5.14
C LEU A 334 15.27 -14.34 3.87
N MET A 335 14.49 -14.24 2.80
CA MET A 335 14.96 -13.77 1.51
C MET A 335 14.02 -12.72 0.94
N TYR A 336 14.60 -11.71 0.29
CA TYR A 336 13.85 -10.81 -0.57
C TYR A 336 14.13 -11.15 -2.02
N LEU A 337 13.06 -11.44 -2.75
CA LEU A 337 13.08 -11.66 -4.19
C LEU A 337 12.73 -10.34 -4.88
N ASN A 338 13.59 -9.84 -5.76
CA ASN A 338 13.22 -8.74 -6.63
C ASN A 338 12.35 -9.22 -7.81
N THR A 339 11.87 -8.29 -8.63
CA THR A 339 11.02 -8.60 -9.79
C THR A 339 11.71 -9.43 -10.88
N ASP A 340 13.05 -9.51 -10.89
CA ASP A 340 13.81 -10.37 -11.81
C ASP A 340 13.94 -11.81 -11.31
N GLY A 341 13.40 -12.12 -10.12
CA GLY A 341 13.58 -13.42 -9.48
C GLY A 341 14.95 -13.59 -8.82
N LYS A 342 15.69 -12.51 -8.57
CA LYS A 342 16.98 -12.54 -7.88
C LYS A 342 16.81 -12.28 -6.39
N ILE A 343 17.55 -13.03 -5.58
CA ILE A 343 17.65 -12.79 -4.14
C ILE A 343 18.53 -11.55 -3.93
N ILE A 344 17.94 -10.45 -3.49
CA ILE A 344 18.65 -9.19 -3.24
C ILE A 344 19.08 -9.03 -1.77
N TYR A 345 18.49 -9.84 -0.88
CA TYR A 345 18.87 -9.87 0.52
C TYR A 345 18.62 -11.26 1.10
N ARG A 346 19.54 -11.70 1.97
CA ARG A 346 19.49 -12.96 2.69
C ARG A 346 19.84 -12.71 4.15
N GLN A 347 19.01 -13.20 5.06
CA GLN A 347 19.30 -13.21 6.49
C GLN A 347 19.07 -14.59 7.06
N GLU A 348 20.10 -15.13 7.70
CA GLU A 348 19.99 -16.30 8.55
C GLU A 348 19.44 -15.86 9.90
N LEU A 349 18.39 -16.56 10.35
CA LEU A 349 17.75 -16.30 11.62
C LEU A 349 18.49 -17.07 12.72
N GLU A 350 19.25 -16.36 13.54
CA GLU A 350 19.81 -16.88 14.79
C GLU A 350 18.77 -16.67 15.91
N GLU A 351 18.02 -17.73 16.23
CA GLU A 351 16.96 -17.84 17.25
C GLU A 351 15.67 -16.97 17.04
N TYR A 352 14.53 -17.57 17.40
CA TYR A 352 13.14 -17.05 17.42
C TYR A 352 12.88 -15.74 16.66
N TYR A 353 12.40 -15.83 15.41
CA TYR A 353 11.91 -14.68 14.65
C TYR A 353 10.39 -14.69 14.56
N THR A 354 9.75 -13.73 15.22
CA THR A 354 8.33 -13.45 15.02
C THR A 354 8.16 -12.60 13.77
N ILE A 355 7.71 -13.21 12.67
CA ILE A 355 7.14 -12.46 11.55
C ILE A 355 5.75 -12.02 12.00
N ASN A 356 5.65 -10.87 12.68
CA ASN A 356 4.63 -9.84 12.44
C ASN A 356 4.65 -8.71 13.49
N LYS A 357 4.65 -7.47 12.99
CA LYS A 357 3.88 -6.37 13.60
C LYS A 357 3.28 -5.40 12.57
N ILE A 358 3.11 -5.83 11.33
CA ILE A 358 2.38 -5.08 10.30
C ILE A 358 1.23 -5.98 9.88
N ARG A 359 0.03 -5.67 10.38
CA ARG A 359 -1.23 -6.25 9.90
C ARG A 359 -1.30 -6.08 8.38
N ARG A 360 -1.89 -7.06 7.70
CA ARG A 360 -2.20 -7.00 6.27
C ARG A 360 -2.80 -5.62 5.88
N PRO A 361 -2.49 -5.09 4.68
CA PRO A 361 -3.23 -3.97 4.11
C PRO A 361 -4.73 -4.26 4.00
#